data_AF-A0A659SE50-F1
#
_entry.id   AF-A0A659SE50-F1
#
_cell.length_a   1.000
_cell.length_b   1.000
_cell.length_c   1.000
_cell.angle_alpha   90.00
_cell.angle_beta   90.00
_cell.angle_gamma   90.00
#
_symmetry.space_group_name_H-M   'P 1'
#
loop_
_entity.id
_entity.type
_entity.pdbx_description
1 polymer ?
#
loop_
_entity_poly.entity_id
_entity_poly.type
_entity_poly.pdbx_seq_one_letter_code
_entity_poly.pdbx_strand_id
1 'polypeptide(L)'
;MSDGRLTMSTDNSIYQLLPDAVVFPRSTADVALLARLAAEPRFTSLIFTPRGGGTGTNGQALNQGIIVDMSRYMNRIIEINPEEGWVRVEAGVIKDQLNQALKPYGYFFAPELSTSNRATLGGMINTDASGQGSLVYGKTSDHVLGIRAVLLGGDILDTQSMPVELARTLGENTTMPGRIYQTVYQSCLENRQLILDSFPKLNRFLTGYDLRHVFNDDMTRFDLTRILTGSEGTLAIICLINTSPSPRDG
;
A
#
# COMPACT_ATOMS: atom_id res chain seq x y z
N MET A 1 14.57 -8.98 -28.17
CA MET A 1 13.73 -8.98 -26.96
C MET A 1 14.44 -8.11 -25.95
N SER A 2 13.85 -6.99 -25.52
CA SER A 2 14.47 -6.20 -24.44
C SER A 2 14.51 -7.06 -23.18
N ASP A 3 15.67 -7.17 -22.56
CA ASP A 3 15.84 -7.83 -21.27
C ASP A 3 14.86 -7.21 -20.26
N GLY A 4 13.97 -8.01 -19.67
CA GLY A 4 12.95 -7.53 -18.74
C GLY A 4 13.55 -6.83 -17.51
N ARG A 5 14.81 -7.16 -17.17
CA ARG A 5 15.58 -6.46 -16.14
C ARG A 5 15.90 -5.03 -16.54
N LEU A 6 16.20 -4.79 -17.82
CA LEU A 6 16.50 -3.47 -18.36
C LEU A 6 15.28 -2.54 -18.28
N THR A 7 14.10 -3.07 -18.59
CA THR A 7 12.82 -2.32 -18.44
C THR A 7 12.52 -1.97 -16.99
N MET A 8 12.96 -2.80 -16.05
CA MET A 8 12.77 -2.55 -14.61
C MET A 8 13.97 -1.82 -13.97
N SER A 9 14.98 -1.44 -14.76
CA SER A 9 16.18 -0.77 -14.25
C SER A 9 16.03 0.74 -14.09
N THR A 10 14.95 1.32 -14.59
CA THR A 10 14.66 2.76 -14.51
C THR A 10 13.29 3.00 -13.88
N ASP A 11 13.09 4.19 -13.32
CA ASP A 11 11.79 4.74 -12.94
C ASP A 11 11.66 6.15 -13.53
N ASN A 12 10.82 7.02 -12.97
CA ASN A 12 10.64 8.39 -13.47
C ASN A 12 11.68 9.38 -12.88
N SER A 13 12.75 8.87 -12.26
CA SER A 13 13.91 9.63 -11.80
C SER A 13 15.04 9.66 -12.84
N ILE A 14 16.16 10.28 -12.48
CA ILE A 14 17.40 10.28 -13.28
C ILE A 14 18.27 9.04 -13.04
N TYR A 15 17.87 8.16 -12.12
CA TYR A 15 18.67 7.03 -11.68
C TYR A 15 18.40 5.77 -12.52
N GLN A 16 19.41 4.90 -12.58
CA GLN A 16 19.30 3.57 -13.17
C GLN A 16 19.98 2.56 -12.26
N LEU A 17 19.29 1.46 -11.96
CA LEU A 17 19.80 0.35 -11.15
C LEU A 17 19.26 -0.97 -11.69
N LEU A 18 20.14 -1.85 -12.15
CA LEU A 18 19.74 -3.11 -12.79
C LEU A 18 19.46 -4.19 -11.73
N PRO A 19 18.22 -4.72 -11.64
CA PRO A 19 17.91 -5.81 -10.72
C PRO A 19 18.60 -7.11 -11.14
N ASP A 20 18.77 -8.05 -10.21
CA ASP A 20 19.28 -9.39 -10.48
C ASP A 20 18.24 -10.27 -11.20
N ALA A 21 16.97 -10.12 -10.82
CA ALA A 21 15.85 -10.81 -11.46
C ALA A 21 14.53 -10.02 -11.31
N VAL A 22 13.53 -10.42 -12.10
CA VAL A 22 12.16 -9.90 -12.00
C VAL A 22 11.20 -11.09 -11.96
N VAL A 23 10.29 -11.09 -10.98
CA VAL A 23 9.23 -12.08 -10.84
C VAL A 23 7.87 -11.41 -10.97
N PHE A 24 6.90 -12.15 -11.50
CA PHE A 24 5.56 -11.65 -11.83
C PHE A 24 4.51 -12.54 -11.14
N PRO A 25 4.21 -12.33 -9.85
CA PRO A 25 3.18 -13.10 -9.16
C PRO A 25 1.81 -12.94 -9.84
N ARG A 26 0.98 -13.97 -9.78
CA ARG A 26 -0.40 -13.99 -10.31
C ARG A 26 -1.45 -14.00 -9.22
N SER A 27 -1.03 -14.14 -7.96
CA SER A 27 -1.93 -14.21 -6.81
C SER A 27 -1.22 -13.86 -5.51
N THR A 28 -2.00 -13.55 -4.48
CA THR A 28 -1.50 -13.41 -3.10
C THR A 28 -0.76 -14.68 -2.63
N ALA A 29 -1.16 -15.86 -3.10
CA ALA A 29 -0.50 -17.11 -2.74
C ALA A 29 0.93 -17.20 -3.30
N ASP A 30 1.18 -16.69 -4.52
CA ASP A 30 2.52 -16.61 -5.09
C ASP A 30 3.41 -15.65 -4.28
N VAL A 31 2.85 -14.51 -3.84
CA VAL A 31 3.57 -13.55 -3.00
C VAL A 31 3.89 -14.16 -1.63
N ALA A 32 2.95 -14.87 -1.01
CA ALA A 32 3.18 -15.60 0.23
C ALA A 32 4.23 -16.71 0.08
N LEU A 33 4.26 -17.39 -1.07
CA LEU A 33 5.31 -18.37 -1.38
C LEU A 33 6.68 -17.70 -1.48
N LEU A 34 6.80 -16.58 -2.21
CA LEU A 34 8.04 -15.80 -2.30
C LEU A 34 8.54 -15.37 -0.91
N ALA A 35 7.64 -14.84 -0.07
CA ALA A 35 7.98 -14.39 1.27
C ALA A 35 8.38 -15.54 2.22
N ARG A 36 7.80 -16.74 2.06
CA ARG A 36 8.26 -17.96 2.76
C ARG A 36 9.64 -18.39 2.30
N LEU A 37 9.89 -18.40 0.99
CA LEU A 37 11.21 -18.73 0.44
C LEU A 37 12.27 -17.75 0.94
N ALA A 38 11.98 -16.45 0.96
CA ALA A 38 12.88 -15.42 1.48
C ALA A 38 13.24 -15.62 2.97
N ALA A 39 12.36 -16.24 3.75
CA ALA A 39 12.60 -16.54 5.16
C ALA A 39 13.40 -17.82 5.39
N GLU A 40 13.65 -18.65 4.38
CA GLU A 40 14.48 -19.84 4.54
C GLU A 40 15.96 -19.45 4.74
N PRO A 41 16.71 -20.10 5.66
CA PRO A 41 18.09 -19.74 5.99
C PRO A 41 19.04 -19.63 4.78
N ARG A 42 18.82 -20.46 3.75
CA ARG A 42 19.61 -20.49 2.51
C ARG A 42 19.34 -19.33 1.54
N PHE A 43 18.25 -18.59 1.73
CA PHE A 43 17.80 -17.51 0.86
C PHE A 43 17.73 -16.15 1.57
N THR A 44 18.20 -16.05 2.81
CA THR A 44 18.18 -14.81 3.61
C THR A 44 19.00 -13.67 3.01
N SER A 45 19.92 -13.97 2.09
CA SER A 45 20.69 -12.97 1.33
C SER A 45 19.93 -12.39 0.13
N LEU A 46 18.80 -12.99 -0.27
CA LEU A 46 17.98 -12.50 -1.37
C LEU A 46 17.10 -11.34 -0.90
N ILE A 47 17.15 -10.24 -1.63
CA ILE A 47 16.32 -9.06 -1.39
C ILE A 47 15.16 -9.09 -2.37
N PHE A 48 13.94 -8.94 -1.86
CA PHE A 48 12.72 -8.87 -2.66
C PHE A 48 12.10 -7.49 -2.49
N THR A 49 11.80 -6.81 -3.59
CA THR A 49 11.21 -5.47 -3.54
C THR A 49 9.96 -5.41 -4.41
N PRO A 50 8.79 -5.07 -3.85
CA PRO A 50 7.59 -4.90 -4.65
C PRO A 50 7.72 -3.69 -5.57
N ARG A 51 7.24 -3.84 -6.80
CA ARG A 51 7.19 -2.77 -7.80
C ARG A 51 5.83 -2.72 -8.48
N GLY A 52 5.30 -1.50 -8.57
CA GLY A 52 4.12 -1.18 -9.36
C GLY A 52 4.51 -0.59 -10.72
N GLY A 53 3.89 0.53 -11.09
CA GLY A 53 4.11 1.19 -12.39
C GLY A 53 5.47 1.88 -12.60
N GLY A 54 6.34 1.93 -11.59
CA GLY A 54 7.66 2.56 -11.70
C GLY A 54 7.61 4.07 -11.99
N THR A 55 6.57 4.76 -11.51
CA THR A 55 6.34 6.19 -11.80
C THR A 55 6.91 7.15 -10.75
N GLY A 56 7.56 6.63 -9.70
CA GLY A 56 8.22 7.43 -8.68
C GLY A 56 9.38 8.24 -9.26
N THR A 57 9.65 9.41 -8.67
CA THR A 57 10.67 10.37 -9.15
C THR A 57 11.95 10.38 -8.31
N ASN A 58 11.96 9.60 -7.22
CA ASN A 58 13.01 9.65 -6.19
C ASN A 58 13.83 8.34 -6.12
N GLY A 59 13.71 7.44 -7.11
CA GLY A 59 14.38 6.14 -7.10
C GLY A 59 13.68 5.07 -6.25
N GLN A 60 12.48 5.35 -5.73
CA GLN A 60 11.75 4.47 -4.80
C GLN A 60 11.35 3.12 -5.42
N ALA A 61 11.24 3.07 -6.75
CA ALA A 61 10.92 1.84 -7.47
C ALA A 61 12.19 1.08 -7.95
N LEU A 62 13.38 1.58 -7.63
CA LEU A 62 14.66 1.00 -8.02
C LEU A 62 15.26 0.22 -6.85
N ASN A 63 15.68 -1.01 -7.11
CA ASN A 63 16.39 -1.82 -6.12
C ASN A 63 17.34 -2.83 -6.77
N GLN A 64 18.36 -3.24 -6.03
CA GLN A 64 19.18 -4.41 -6.34
C GLN A 64 18.45 -5.68 -5.83
N GLY A 65 18.75 -6.86 -6.36
CA GLY A 65 18.05 -8.09 -6.00
C GLY A 65 16.87 -8.39 -6.92
N ILE A 66 15.78 -8.89 -6.34
CA ILE A 66 14.65 -9.45 -7.06
C ILE A 66 13.47 -8.48 -6.99
N ILE A 67 13.09 -7.94 -8.15
CA ILE A 67 11.89 -7.13 -8.27
C ILE A 67 10.66 -8.02 -8.36
N VAL A 68 9.67 -7.76 -7.51
CA VAL A 68 8.36 -8.40 -7.53
C VAL A 68 7.38 -7.46 -8.21
N ASP A 69 7.16 -7.64 -9.51
CA ASP A 69 6.27 -6.79 -10.31
C ASP A 69 4.81 -7.19 -10.10
N MET A 70 4.09 -6.34 -9.39
CA MET A 70 2.68 -6.52 -9.06
C MET A 70 1.75 -6.09 -10.20
N SER A 71 2.24 -5.33 -11.17
CA SER A 71 1.44 -4.67 -12.21
C SER A 71 1.07 -5.59 -13.38
N ARG A 72 1.91 -6.59 -13.68
CA ARG A 72 1.73 -7.42 -14.87
C ARG A 72 0.53 -8.36 -14.81
N TYR A 73 0.30 -9.03 -13.68
CA TYR A 73 -0.75 -10.04 -13.55
C TYR A 73 -1.69 -9.82 -12.36
N MET A 74 -1.28 -9.08 -11.33
CA MET A 74 -2.15 -8.74 -10.19
C MET A 74 -2.80 -7.36 -10.41
N ASN A 75 -3.54 -7.21 -11.50
CA ASN A 75 -4.15 -5.95 -11.95
C ASN A 75 -5.66 -6.05 -12.23
N ARG A 76 -6.36 -6.94 -11.50
CA ARG A 76 -7.81 -7.13 -11.62
C ARG A 76 -8.57 -6.22 -10.66
N ILE A 77 -9.68 -5.68 -11.15
CA ILE A 77 -10.74 -5.12 -10.31
C ILE A 77 -11.59 -6.31 -9.88
N ILE A 78 -11.58 -6.63 -8.59
CA ILE A 78 -12.18 -7.84 -8.04
C ILE A 78 -13.69 -7.64 -7.86
N GLU A 79 -14.09 -6.50 -7.33
CA GLU A 79 -15.47 -6.23 -6.95
C GLU A 79 -15.72 -4.73 -6.87
N ILE A 80 -16.83 -4.25 -7.44
CA ILE A 80 -17.31 -2.87 -7.30
C ILE A 80 -18.66 -2.96 -6.60
N ASN A 81 -18.80 -2.30 -5.45
CA ASN A 81 -20.05 -2.20 -4.71
C ASN A 81 -20.51 -0.73 -4.65
N PRO A 82 -21.33 -0.27 -5.60
CA PRO A 82 -21.84 1.10 -5.61
C PRO A 82 -22.83 1.38 -4.48
N GLU A 83 -23.56 0.37 -4.00
CA GLU A 83 -24.57 0.53 -2.94
C GLU A 83 -23.91 0.89 -1.60
N GLU A 84 -22.79 0.24 -1.28
CA GLU A 84 -22.01 0.50 -0.08
C GLU A 84 -20.83 1.47 -0.31
N GLY A 85 -20.61 1.90 -1.56
CA GLY A 85 -19.60 2.92 -1.90
C GLY A 85 -18.15 2.46 -1.81
N TRP A 86 -17.84 1.20 -2.11
CA TRP A 86 -16.47 0.68 -2.08
C TRP A 86 -16.10 -0.16 -3.30
N VAL A 87 -14.79 -0.31 -3.52
CA VAL A 87 -14.24 -1.17 -4.58
C VAL A 87 -13.05 -1.96 -4.04
N ARG A 88 -12.95 -3.23 -4.44
CA ARG A 88 -11.82 -4.12 -4.14
C ARG A 88 -11.00 -4.36 -5.40
N VAL A 89 -9.70 -4.12 -5.32
CA VAL A 89 -8.76 -4.24 -6.45
C VAL A 89 -7.49 -4.96 -6.03
N GLU A 90 -6.80 -5.54 -7.01
CA GLU A 90 -5.41 -5.95 -6.84
C GLU A 90 -4.45 -4.76 -6.89
N ALA A 91 -3.30 -4.88 -6.22
CA ALA A 91 -2.33 -3.81 -6.07
C ALA A 91 -1.79 -3.24 -7.39
N GLY A 92 -1.76 -4.03 -8.45
CA GLY A 92 -1.28 -3.66 -9.77
C GLY A 92 -2.29 -2.94 -10.66
N VAL A 93 -3.54 -2.74 -10.22
CA VAL A 93 -4.52 -1.97 -10.99
C VAL A 93 -4.01 -0.54 -11.19
N ILE A 94 -4.11 -0.02 -12.42
CA ILE A 94 -3.74 1.35 -12.76
C ILE A 94 -4.88 2.31 -12.39
N LYS A 95 -4.57 3.52 -11.89
CA LYS A 95 -5.59 4.52 -11.51
C LYS A 95 -6.62 4.76 -12.62
N ASP A 96 -6.17 5.02 -13.84
CA ASP A 96 -7.09 5.33 -14.95
C ASP A 96 -7.92 4.12 -15.38
N GLN A 97 -7.39 2.90 -15.23
CA GLN A 97 -8.17 1.66 -15.41
C GLN A 97 -9.31 1.58 -14.39
N LEU A 98 -9.02 1.88 -13.11
CA LEU A 98 -10.05 1.91 -12.06
C LEU A 98 -11.10 3.00 -12.36
N ASN A 99 -10.68 4.21 -12.68
CA ASN A 99 -11.60 5.31 -12.98
C ASN A 99 -12.47 5.07 -14.22
N GLN A 100 -11.94 4.37 -15.22
CA GLN A 100 -12.73 3.95 -16.38
C GLN A 100 -13.80 2.93 -15.99
N ALA A 101 -13.49 1.98 -15.10
CA ALA A 101 -14.43 0.98 -14.63
C ALA A 101 -15.50 1.56 -13.68
N LEU A 102 -15.17 2.59 -12.89
CA LEU A 102 -16.10 3.26 -11.98
C LEU A 102 -17.05 4.23 -12.68
N LYS A 103 -16.71 4.71 -13.89
CA LYS A 103 -17.47 5.71 -14.63
C LYS A 103 -18.96 5.37 -14.82
N PRO A 104 -19.37 4.13 -15.19
CA PRO A 104 -20.78 3.78 -15.35
C PRO A 104 -21.59 3.86 -14.04
N TYR A 105 -20.92 3.78 -12.89
CA TYR A 105 -21.55 3.85 -11.57
C TYR A 105 -21.59 5.27 -11.00
N GLY A 106 -21.06 6.27 -11.72
CA GLY A 106 -21.00 7.65 -11.24
C GLY A 106 -19.94 7.87 -10.16
N TYR A 107 -18.91 7.02 -10.06
CA TYR A 107 -17.83 7.14 -9.09
C TYR A 107 -16.47 7.42 -9.76
N PHE A 108 -15.50 7.86 -8.95
CA PHE A 108 -14.09 7.93 -9.31
C PHE A 108 -13.19 7.81 -8.07
N PHE A 109 -12.01 7.23 -8.23
CA PHE A 109 -10.93 7.28 -7.25
C PHE A 109 -10.23 8.63 -7.36
N ALA A 110 -10.38 9.45 -6.32
CA ALA A 110 -10.12 10.89 -6.37
C ALA A 110 -8.66 11.35 -6.34
N PRO A 111 -7.70 10.66 -5.68
CA PRO A 111 -6.30 11.09 -5.66
C PRO A 111 -5.71 11.25 -7.05
N GLU A 112 -5.36 12.48 -7.44
CA GLU A 112 -4.95 12.82 -8.82
C GLU A 112 -3.42 12.87 -8.98
N LEU A 113 -2.89 12.36 -10.11
CA LEU A 113 -1.45 12.27 -10.38
C LEU A 113 -1.15 12.52 -11.86
N SER A 114 -0.04 13.19 -12.17
CA SER A 114 0.38 13.44 -13.56
C SER A 114 0.71 12.17 -14.36
N THR A 115 0.96 11.06 -13.66
CA THR A 115 1.29 9.74 -14.24
C THR A 115 0.17 8.71 -14.06
N SER A 116 -1.09 9.17 -13.94
CA SER A 116 -2.28 8.35 -13.65
C SER A 116 -2.47 7.13 -14.56
N ASN A 117 -2.01 7.22 -15.82
CA ASN A 117 -2.11 6.15 -16.81
C ASN A 117 -1.12 4.99 -16.62
N ARG A 118 -0.19 5.11 -15.67
CA ARG A 118 0.80 4.09 -15.30
C ARG A 118 0.86 3.85 -13.79
N ALA A 119 0.47 4.82 -12.97
CA ALA A 119 0.47 4.71 -11.52
C ALA A 119 -0.51 3.62 -11.05
N THR A 120 0.04 2.60 -10.41
CA THR A 120 -0.72 1.49 -9.81
C THR A 120 -1.21 1.85 -8.42
N LEU A 121 -2.38 1.39 -7.98
CA LEU A 121 -2.90 1.69 -6.65
C LEU A 121 -1.96 1.25 -5.52
N GLY A 122 -1.31 0.08 -5.63
CA GLY A 122 -0.32 -0.36 -4.64
C GLY A 122 0.89 0.58 -4.56
N GLY A 123 1.33 1.14 -5.69
CA GLY A 123 2.36 2.17 -5.74
C GLY A 123 1.89 3.47 -5.08
N MET A 124 0.67 3.93 -5.39
CA MET A 124 0.08 5.12 -4.78
C MET A 124 -0.05 5.01 -3.27
N ILE A 125 -0.42 3.83 -2.75
CA ILE A 125 -0.51 3.59 -1.31
C ILE A 125 0.88 3.60 -0.66
N ASN A 126 1.85 2.91 -1.27
CA ASN A 126 3.21 2.85 -0.73
C ASN A 126 3.89 4.22 -0.65
N THR A 127 3.53 5.16 -1.52
CA THR A 127 4.05 6.54 -1.48
C THR A 127 3.06 7.54 -0.87
N ASP A 128 1.94 7.06 -0.32
CA ASP A 128 0.79 7.87 0.15
C ASP A 128 0.49 9.06 -0.77
N ALA A 129 0.39 8.77 -2.07
CA ALA A 129 0.47 9.76 -3.12
C ALA A 129 -0.61 10.85 -2.96
N SER A 130 -0.20 12.09 -3.23
CA SER A 130 -1.07 13.27 -3.23
C SER A 130 -0.79 14.13 -4.46
N GLY A 131 -1.80 14.86 -4.94
CA GLY A 131 -1.67 15.72 -6.12
C GLY A 131 -2.45 17.02 -6.02
N GLN A 132 -2.71 17.67 -7.16
CA GLN A 132 -3.30 19.02 -7.18
C GLN A 132 -4.70 19.09 -6.55
N GLY A 133 -5.48 18.00 -6.60
CA GLY A 133 -6.80 17.90 -5.98
C GLY A 133 -6.80 17.56 -4.47
N SER A 134 -5.63 17.38 -3.84
CA SER A 134 -5.57 16.85 -2.46
C SER A 134 -6.17 17.78 -1.40
N LEU A 135 -6.28 19.08 -1.69
CA LEU A 135 -6.94 20.03 -0.79
C LEU A 135 -8.46 19.81 -0.72
N VAL A 136 -9.06 19.24 -1.78
CA VAL A 136 -10.49 18.99 -1.88
C VAL A 136 -10.80 17.54 -1.52
N TYR A 137 -10.01 16.60 -2.04
CA TYR A 137 -10.29 15.18 -1.95
C TYR A 137 -9.37 14.41 -1.00
N GLY A 138 -8.36 15.03 -0.38
CA GLY A 138 -7.41 14.33 0.48
C GLY A 138 -6.33 13.55 -0.29
N LYS A 139 -5.56 12.75 0.45
CA LYS A 139 -4.44 11.93 -0.04
C LYS A 139 -4.87 10.47 -0.25
N THR A 140 -4.01 9.65 -0.86
CA THR A 140 -4.36 8.24 -1.17
C THR A 140 -4.88 7.48 0.05
N SER A 141 -4.21 7.58 1.21
CA SER A 141 -4.62 6.89 2.44
C SER A 141 -6.00 7.27 2.97
N ASP A 142 -6.54 8.44 2.62
CA ASP A 142 -7.91 8.84 3.02
C ASP A 142 -8.99 8.06 2.29
N HIS A 143 -8.64 7.43 1.16
CA HIS A 143 -9.54 6.62 0.34
C HIS A 143 -9.31 5.12 0.52
N VAL A 144 -8.42 4.69 1.42
CA VAL A 144 -8.15 3.27 1.67
C VAL A 144 -8.94 2.81 2.88
N LEU A 145 -9.83 1.85 2.68
CA LEU A 145 -10.64 1.25 3.74
C LEU A 145 -9.92 0.08 4.43
N GLY A 146 -9.05 -0.61 3.69
CA GLY A 146 -8.30 -1.74 4.20
C GLY A 146 -7.40 -2.38 3.14
N ILE A 147 -6.44 -3.16 3.61
CA ILE A 147 -5.40 -3.77 2.77
C ILE A 147 -5.24 -5.24 3.16
N ARG A 148 -5.07 -6.11 2.16
CA ARG A 148 -4.43 -7.41 2.34
C ARG A 148 -2.98 -7.32 1.91
N ALA A 149 -2.06 -7.59 2.82
CA ALA A 149 -0.63 -7.63 2.55
C ALA A 149 -0.02 -8.98 2.96
N VAL A 150 1.14 -9.28 2.39
CA VAL A 150 1.97 -10.43 2.75
C VAL A 150 3.17 -9.94 3.53
N LEU A 151 3.33 -10.46 4.74
CA LEU A 151 4.48 -10.20 5.61
C LEU A 151 5.68 -11.03 5.18
N LEU A 152 6.89 -10.62 5.61
CA LEU A 152 8.04 -11.51 5.54
C LEU A 152 7.74 -12.80 6.32
N GLY A 153 8.11 -13.96 5.76
CA GLY A 153 7.67 -15.27 6.28
C GLY A 153 6.33 -15.76 5.70
N GLY A 154 5.63 -14.92 4.94
CA GLY A 154 4.46 -15.30 4.13
C GLY A 154 3.12 -15.34 4.86
N ASP A 155 3.07 -14.85 6.09
CA ASP A 155 1.81 -14.61 6.80
C ASP A 155 0.99 -13.54 6.09
N ILE A 156 -0.34 -13.71 6.08
CA ILE A 156 -1.28 -12.74 5.54
C ILE A 156 -1.68 -11.78 6.65
N LEU A 157 -1.58 -10.48 6.35
CA LEU A 157 -2.08 -9.40 7.19
C LEU A 157 -3.24 -8.71 6.48
N ASP A 158 -4.44 -8.79 7.07
CA ASP A 158 -5.59 -8.01 6.67
C ASP A 158 -5.75 -6.82 7.63
N THR A 159 -5.81 -5.60 7.09
CA THR A 159 -5.95 -4.36 7.86
C THR A 159 -7.22 -3.62 7.48
N GLN A 160 -7.80 -2.93 8.45
CA GLN A 160 -8.91 -1.99 8.28
C GLN A 160 -9.07 -1.17 9.57
N SER A 161 -9.80 -0.06 9.49
CA SER A 161 -10.21 0.68 10.68
C SER A 161 -11.21 -0.12 11.51
N MET A 162 -11.02 -0.18 12.83
CA MET A 162 -11.87 -0.93 13.76
C MET A 162 -11.97 -0.25 15.13
N PRO A 163 -12.93 -0.64 15.99
CA PRO A 163 -12.94 -0.22 17.39
C PRO A 163 -11.64 -0.60 18.10
N VAL A 164 -11.14 0.30 18.95
CA VAL A 164 -9.89 0.10 19.71
C VAL A 164 -9.85 -1.21 20.49
N GLU A 165 -10.97 -1.59 21.10
CA GLU A 165 -11.07 -2.82 21.87
C GLU A 165 -10.85 -4.08 21.02
N LEU A 166 -11.35 -4.09 19.78
CA LEU A 166 -11.11 -5.21 18.86
C LEU A 166 -9.63 -5.30 18.48
N ALA A 167 -8.99 -4.15 18.22
CA ALA A 167 -7.56 -4.11 17.92
C ALA A 167 -6.72 -4.63 19.09
N ARG A 168 -7.11 -4.31 20.33
CA ARG A 168 -6.48 -4.81 21.56
C ARG A 168 -6.58 -6.33 21.64
N THR A 169 -7.76 -6.90 21.42
CA THR A 169 -7.96 -8.36 21.40
C THR A 169 -7.13 -9.05 20.30
N LEU A 170 -7.06 -8.47 19.10
CA LEU A 170 -6.19 -9.01 18.04
C LEU A 170 -4.71 -9.01 18.44
N GLY A 171 -4.27 -8.00 19.20
CA GLY A 171 -2.92 -7.89 19.75
C GLY A 171 -2.58 -8.91 20.84
N GLU A 172 -3.57 -9.58 21.44
CA GLU A 172 -3.32 -10.65 22.43
C GLU A 172 -2.92 -11.98 21.75
N ASN A 173 -3.08 -12.08 20.43
CA ASN A 173 -2.73 -13.26 19.65
C ASN A 173 -1.19 -13.36 19.44
N THR A 174 -0.62 -14.55 19.65
CA THR A 174 0.83 -14.79 19.55
C THR A 174 1.36 -14.99 18.13
N THR A 175 0.48 -15.02 17.12
CA THR A 175 0.82 -15.04 15.69
C THR A 175 1.55 -13.77 15.25
N MET A 176 2.20 -13.79 14.07
CA MET A 176 2.91 -12.61 13.57
C MET A 176 1.98 -11.39 13.37
N PRO A 177 0.78 -11.51 12.76
CA PRO A 177 -0.17 -10.39 12.72
C PRO A 177 -0.54 -9.87 14.10
N GLY A 178 -0.82 -10.75 15.06
CA GLY A 178 -1.15 -10.36 16.44
C GLY A 178 -0.03 -9.55 17.10
N ARG A 179 1.23 -10.00 16.96
CA ARG A 179 2.40 -9.24 17.43
C ARG A 179 2.52 -7.87 16.78
N ILE A 180 2.28 -7.74 15.48
CA ILE A 180 2.30 -6.45 14.78
C ILE A 180 1.20 -5.53 15.33
N TYR A 181 -0.03 -6.03 15.47
CA TYR A 181 -1.12 -5.28 16.10
C TYR A 181 -0.72 -4.80 17.49
N GLN A 182 -0.17 -5.68 18.33
CA GLN A 182 0.28 -5.35 19.67
C GLN A 182 1.38 -4.27 19.67
N THR A 183 2.43 -4.45 18.86
CA THR A 183 3.57 -3.52 18.78
C THR A 183 3.11 -2.13 18.35
N VAL A 184 2.31 -2.03 17.28
CA VAL A 184 1.86 -0.75 16.75
C VAL A 184 0.88 -0.08 17.71
N TYR A 185 -0.05 -0.85 18.27
CA TYR A 185 -1.01 -0.38 19.26
C TYR A 185 -0.32 0.24 20.47
N GLN A 186 0.58 -0.52 21.12
CA GLN A 186 1.28 -0.02 22.32
C GLN A 186 2.18 1.15 21.98
N SER A 187 2.95 1.05 20.89
CA SER A 187 3.87 2.13 20.49
C SER A 187 3.12 3.44 20.24
N CYS A 188 1.98 3.41 19.55
CA CYS A 188 1.20 4.62 19.25
C CYS A 188 0.41 5.13 20.45
N LEU A 189 -0.01 4.24 21.36
CA LEU A 189 -0.73 4.61 22.58
C LEU A 189 0.21 5.27 23.60
N GLU A 190 1.31 4.60 23.95
CA GLU A 190 2.29 5.06 24.94
C GLU A 190 2.97 6.35 24.51
N ASN A 191 3.22 6.51 23.21
CA ASN A 191 3.89 7.70 22.65
C ASN A 191 2.91 8.69 22.03
N ARG A 192 1.60 8.61 22.30
CA ARG A 192 0.58 9.41 21.61
C ARG A 192 0.91 10.91 21.64
N GLN A 193 1.21 11.45 22.81
CA GLN A 193 1.52 12.87 22.95
C GLN A 193 2.77 13.27 22.15
N LEU A 194 3.84 12.46 22.23
CA LEU A 194 5.07 12.69 21.46
C LEU A 194 4.80 12.66 19.95
N ILE A 195 3.97 11.73 19.47
CA ILE A 195 3.56 11.65 18.07
C ILE A 195 2.80 12.92 17.67
N LEU A 196 1.83 13.37 18.47
CA LEU A 196 1.07 14.59 18.20
C LEU A 196 1.97 15.84 18.14
N ASP A 197 2.99 15.91 18.99
CA ASP A 197 3.91 17.05 19.09
C ASP A 197 5.00 17.03 18.01
N SER A 198 5.42 15.83 17.57
CA SER A 198 6.49 15.65 16.59
C SER A 198 5.99 15.71 15.14
N PHE A 199 4.75 15.27 14.88
CA PHE A 199 4.19 15.28 13.53
C PHE A 199 3.78 16.72 13.16
N PRO A 200 4.31 17.29 12.07
CA PRO A 200 4.02 18.67 11.72
C PRO A 200 2.56 18.79 11.26
N LYS A 201 1.89 19.89 11.61
CA LYS A 201 0.52 20.17 11.15
C LYS A 201 0.56 20.64 9.68
N LEU A 202 0.68 19.70 8.75
CA LEU A 202 0.76 19.96 7.32
C LEU A 202 -0.48 19.48 6.58
N ASN A 203 -0.92 20.26 5.59
CA ASN A 203 -2.00 19.89 4.66
C ASN A 203 -1.48 18.99 3.50
N ARG A 204 -0.17 18.71 3.45
CA ARG A 204 0.51 17.78 2.54
C ARG A 204 1.54 17.00 3.34
N PHE A 205 1.34 15.69 3.49
CA PHE A 205 2.10 14.89 4.45
C PHE A 205 3.23 14.05 3.81
N LEU A 206 4.18 13.66 4.66
CA LEU A 206 5.40 12.89 4.40
C LEU A 206 5.12 11.48 3.84
N THR A 207 6.04 10.97 3.01
CA THR A 207 6.25 9.52 2.90
C THR A 207 6.87 8.99 4.20
N GLY A 208 6.41 7.83 4.66
CA GLY A 208 6.75 7.26 5.97
C GLY A 208 5.54 6.65 6.66
N TYR A 209 5.71 6.19 7.89
CA TYR A 209 4.65 5.53 8.65
C TYR A 209 3.73 6.56 9.31
N ASP A 210 2.44 6.54 8.98
CA ASP A 210 1.44 7.48 9.51
C ASP A 210 0.98 7.11 10.94
N LEU A 211 1.91 7.19 11.89
CA LEU A 211 1.67 6.88 13.31
C LEU A 211 0.60 7.78 13.93
N ARG A 212 0.46 9.01 13.42
CA ARG A 212 -0.52 10.00 13.87
C ARG A 212 -1.96 9.53 13.67
N HIS A 213 -2.25 8.85 12.57
CA HIS A 213 -3.61 8.44 12.22
C HIS A 213 -3.92 6.97 12.55
N VAL A 214 -2.97 6.22 13.12
CA VAL A 214 -3.22 4.88 13.66
C VAL A 214 -4.38 4.89 14.66
N PHE A 215 -4.43 5.89 15.54
CA PHE A 215 -5.62 6.20 16.33
C PHE A 215 -6.29 7.47 15.82
N ASN A 216 -7.62 7.44 15.72
CA ASN A 216 -8.38 8.66 15.46
C ASN A 216 -8.34 9.62 16.65
N ASP A 217 -8.84 10.84 16.46
CA ASP A 217 -8.62 11.94 17.40
C ASP A 217 -9.30 11.72 18.77
N ASP A 218 -10.46 11.07 18.80
CA ASP A 218 -11.18 10.71 20.03
C ASP A 218 -10.74 9.36 20.62
N MET A 219 -9.73 8.70 20.02
CA MET A 219 -9.18 7.42 20.45
C MET A 219 -10.22 6.28 20.51
N THR A 220 -11.29 6.34 19.72
CA THR A 220 -12.30 5.27 19.65
C THR A 220 -12.02 4.22 18.58
N ARG A 221 -11.22 4.57 17.57
CA ARG A 221 -10.84 3.66 16.46
C ARG A 221 -9.33 3.53 16.30
N PHE A 222 -8.94 2.33 15.90
CA PHE A 222 -7.58 1.94 15.52
C PHE A 222 -7.56 1.49 14.06
N ASP A 223 -6.57 1.92 13.29
CA ASP A 223 -6.40 1.56 11.88
C ASP A 223 -4.94 1.22 11.55
N LEU A 224 -4.65 -0.07 11.46
CA LEU A 224 -3.32 -0.58 11.09
C LEU A 224 -2.95 -0.25 9.63
N THR A 225 -3.93 0.05 8.79
CA THR A 225 -3.69 0.39 7.38
C THR A 225 -2.77 1.60 7.24
N ARG A 226 -2.83 2.52 8.22
CA ARG A 226 -2.07 3.78 8.23
C ARG A 226 -0.56 3.60 8.28
N ILE A 227 -0.06 2.51 8.85
CA ILE A 227 1.39 2.23 8.83
C ILE A 227 1.88 1.65 7.49
N LEU A 228 0.97 1.08 6.68
CA LEU A 228 1.30 0.55 5.35
C LEU A 228 1.24 1.65 4.27
N THR A 229 0.34 2.62 4.43
CA THR A 229 0.28 3.81 3.58
C THR A 229 1.51 4.69 3.81
N GLY A 230 2.34 4.86 2.79
CA GLY A 230 3.62 5.57 2.89
C GLY A 230 4.81 4.70 3.30
N SER A 231 4.61 3.38 3.47
CA SER A 231 5.69 2.47 3.89
C SER A 231 6.73 2.15 2.82
N GLU A 232 6.51 2.55 1.56
CA GLU A 232 7.44 2.29 0.45
C GLU A 232 7.81 0.80 0.29
N GLY A 233 6.92 -0.11 0.69
CA GLY A 233 7.12 -1.57 0.60
C GLY A 233 8.09 -2.15 1.62
N THR A 234 8.52 -1.40 2.64
CA THR A 234 9.51 -1.86 3.64
C THR A 234 8.92 -2.81 4.69
N LEU A 235 7.60 -2.79 4.90
CA LEU A 235 6.92 -3.56 5.95
C LEU A 235 6.23 -4.83 5.43
N ALA A 236 5.65 -4.77 4.23
CA ALA A 236 4.88 -5.85 3.63
C ALA A 236 4.66 -5.65 2.13
N ILE A 237 4.31 -6.72 1.42
CA ILE A 237 3.90 -6.65 0.01
C ILE A 237 2.38 -6.56 -0.08
N ILE A 238 1.87 -5.39 -0.46
CA ILE A 238 0.43 -5.11 -0.65
C ILE A 238 -0.09 -5.92 -1.85
N CYS A 239 -1.18 -6.68 -1.65
CA CYS A 239 -1.75 -7.57 -2.65
C CYS A 239 -3.17 -7.17 -3.08
N LEU A 240 -4.07 -6.92 -2.10
CA LEU A 240 -5.43 -6.46 -2.34
C LEU A 240 -5.70 -5.18 -1.57
N ILE A 241 -6.55 -4.33 -2.13
CA ILE A 241 -6.88 -3.01 -1.60
C ILE A 241 -8.39 -2.85 -1.67
N ASN A 242 -9.00 -2.49 -0.54
CA ASN A 242 -10.37 -1.97 -0.50
C ASN A 242 -10.27 -0.44 -0.44
N THR A 243 -10.92 0.26 -1.38
CA THR A 243 -10.97 1.72 -1.39
C THR A 243 -12.41 2.22 -1.39
N SER A 244 -12.59 3.48 -0.98
CA SER A 244 -13.84 4.23 -1.03
C SER A 244 -13.79 5.30 -2.12
N PRO A 245 -14.26 5.02 -3.34
CA PRO A 245 -14.35 6.01 -4.41
C PRO A 245 -15.27 7.17 -4.03
N SER A 246 -14.99 8.36 -4.56
CA SER A 246 -15.86 9.52 -4.42
C SER A 246 -16.94 9.52 -5.51
N PRO A 247 -18.18 9.95 -5.21
CA PRO A 247 -19.19 10.19 -6.24
C PRO A 247 -18.72 11.33 -7.14
N ARG A 248 -19.00 11.22 -8.44
CA ARG A 248 -18.86 12.34 -9.37
C ARG A 248 -20.04 13.27 -9.15
N ASP A 249 -19.77 14.50 -8.74
CA ASP A 249 -20.75 15.57 -8.88
C ASP A 249 -21.13 15.66 -10.38
N GLY A 250 -22.43 15.64 -10.65
CA GLY A 250 -22.99 15.64 -12.01
C GLY A 250 -22.69 16.90 -12.81
#